data_AF-A0A426YI17-F1
#
_entry.id   AF-A0A426YI17-F1
#
_cell.length_a   1.000
_cell.length_b   1.000
_cell.length_c   1.000
_cell.angle_alpha   90.00
_cell.angle_beta   90.00
_cell.angle_gamma   90.00
#
_symmetry.space_group_name_H-M   'P 1'
#
loop_
_entity.id
_entity.type
_entity.pdbx_description
1 polymer ?
#
loop_
_entity_poly.entity_id
_entity_poly.type
_entity_poly.pdbx_seq_one_letter_code
_entity_poly.pdbx_strand_id
1 'polypeptide(L)'
;MPYLEAVIMERLSQLSPAHFLLPHSASKDVSINGYLPERFLAGGEGEEVGITGGREIKMMPFGVGRSICPDLNLAMLHLEFFVANLLRQFEWKPVEWEEVDISETKPGG
;
A
#
# COMPACT_ATOMS: atom_id res chain seq x y z
N MET A 1 11.01 -9.92 1.40
CA MET A 1 10.42 -10.56 2.62
C MET A 1 8.92 -10.52 2.42
N PRO A 2 8.24 -11.66 2.25
CA PRO A 2 6.87 -11.68 1.71
C PRO A 2 5.88 -10.86 2.56
N TYR A 3 6.01 -10.91 3.88
CA TYR A 3 5.17 -10.11 4.76
C TYR A 3 5.43 -8.59 4.67
N LEU A 4 6.69 -8.19 4.47
CA LEU A 4 7.02 -6.77 4.32
C LEU A 4 6.46 -6.21 3.01
N GLU A 5 6.59 -6.97 1.94
CA GLU A 5 6.02 -6.62 0.63
C GLU A 5 4.49 -6.50 0.74
N ALA A 6 3.84 -7.46 1.39
CA ALA A 6 2.41 -7.42 1.67
C ALA A 6 1.99 -6.17 2.49
N VAL A 7 2.76 -5.78 3.51
CA VAL A 7 2.53 -4.55 4.29
C VAL A 7 2.66 -3.28 3.42
N ILE A 8 3.64 -3.25 2.53
CA ILE A 8 3.83 -2.12 1.61
C ILE A 8 2.68 -2.05 0.60
N MET A 9 2.30 -3.18 0.01
CA MET A 9 1.17 -3.29 -0.92
C MET A 9 -0.15 -2.88 -0.26
N GLU A 10 -0.37 -3.31 0.98
CA GLU A 10 -1.51 -2.90 1.79
C GLU A 10 -1.58 -1.38 1.95
N ARG A 11 -0.49 -0.76 2.37
CA ARG A 11 -0.43 0.69 2.52
C ARG A 11 -0.66 1.42 1.21
N LEU A 12 0.00 0.99 0.14
CA LEU A 12 -0.18 1.57 -1.19
C LEU A 12 -1.62 1.43 -1.70
N SER A 13 -2.35 0.38 -1.30
CA SER A 13 -3.74 0.16 -1.69
C SER A 13 -4.72 1.09 -0.97
N GLN A 14 -4.35 1.55 0.23
CA GLN A 14 -5.15 2.46 1.05
C GLN A 14 -4.90 3.93 0.74
N LEU A 15 -3.75 4.26 0.14
CA LEU A 15 -3.46 5.64 -0.27
C LEU A 15 -4.47 6.07 -1.33
N SER A 16 -5.26 7.09 -1.02
CA SER A 16 -6.09 7.79 -2.00
C SER A 16 -5.20 8.17 -3.20
N PRO A 17 -5.50 7.72 -4.43
CA PRO A 17 -4.64 7.94 -5.57
C PRO A 17 -4.43 9.44 -5.75
N ALA A 18 -3.18 9.87 -5.67
CA ALA A 18 -2.77 11.26 -5.81
C ALA A 18 -3.24 11.80 -7.18
N HIS A 19 -4.45 12.35 -7.24
CA HIS A 19 -5.08 13.28 -8.20
C HIS A 19 -4.82 13.16 -9.73
N PHE A 20 -4.11 12.15 -10.25
CA PHE A 20 -3.72 12.09 -11.67
C PHE A 20 -3.96 10.75 -12.38
N LEU A 21 -4.53 9.75 -11.70
CA LEU A 21 -4.93 8.50 -12.34
C LEU A 21 -6.47 8.42 -12.29
N LEU A 22 -7.11 8.40 -13.47
CA LEU A 22 -8.56 8.26 -13.57
C LEU A 22 -9.02 7.00 -12.79
N PRO A 23 -10.12 7.07 -12.03
CA PRO A 23 -10.40 6.14 -10.95
C PRO A 23 -11.01 4.84 -11.49
N HIS A 24 -10.44 3.71 -11.08
CA HIS A 24 -11.22 2.50 -10.85
C HIS A 24 -10.99 2.09 -9.39
N SER A 25 -12.04 2.32 -8.58
CA SER A 25 -12.12 1.97 -7.17
C SER A 25 -12.17 0.45 -7.00
N ALA A 26 -11.49 -0.09 -5.98
CA ALA A 26 -11.80 -1.41 -5.44
C ALA A 26 -13.28 -1.43 -5.01
N SER A 27 -13.99 -2.52 -5.32
CA SER A 27 -15.45 -2.55 -5.22
C SER A 27 -15.96 -2.86 -3.81
N LYS A 28 -15.17 -3.48 -2.92
CA LYS A 28 -15.47 -3.66 -1.48
C LYS A 28 -14.21 -4.01 -0.66
N ASP A 29 -14.09 -3.46 0.55
CA ASP A 29 -13.20 -3.92 1.63
C ASP A 29 -13.99 -3.97 2.97
N VAL A 30 -13.62 -4.89 3.90
CA VAL A 30 -14.27 -5.12 5.21
C VAL A 30 -13.25 -5.06 6.38
N SER A 31 -13.72 -4.58 7.54
CA SER A 31 -13.07 -3.94 8.71
C SER A 31 -12.18 -4.80 9.62
N ILE A 32 -11.07 -4.30 10.22
CA ILE A 32 -10.93 -3.16 11.17
C ILE A 32 -10.11 -2.03 10.52
N ASN A 33 -10.72 -0.86 10.26
CA ASN A 33 -10.14 0.20 9.40
C ASN A 33 -9.57 -0.32 8.04
N GLY A 34 -9.94 -1.53 7.60
CA GLY A 34 -9.60 -2.10 6.30
C GLY A 34 -8.13 -2.47 6.05
N TYR A 35 -7.27 -2.56 7.09
CA TYR A 35 -5.85 -2.90 6.93
C TYR A 35 -5.60 -4.40 7.15
N LEU A 36 -5.36 -5.15 6.07
CA LEU A 36 -5.15 -6.60 6.09
C LEU A 36 -4.04 -7.04 5.11
N PRO A 37 -2.75 -6.87 5.47
CA PRO A 37 -1.63 -7.28 4.62
C PRO A 37 -1.67 -8.73 4.17
N GLU A 38 -2.22 -9.61 5.02
CA GLU A 38 -2.32 -11.04 4.77
C GLU A 38 -3.06 -11.37 3.47
N ARG A 39 -3.91 -10.45 2.96
CA ARG A 39 -4.56 -10.65 1.66
C ARG A 39 -3.57 -10.79 0.50
N PHE A 40 -2.39 -10.18 0.59
CA PHE A 40 -1.35 -10.24 -0.45
C PHE A 40 -0.41 -11.45 -0.31
N LEU A 41 -0.59 -12.29 0.71
CA LEU A 41 0.18 -13.52 0.89
C LEU A 41 -0.46 -14.71 0.16
N ALA A 42 0.26 -15.83 0.12
CA ALA A 42 -0.22 -17.06 -0.52
C ALA A 42 -1.59 -17.52 0.05
N GLY A 43 -2.55 -17.80 -0.83
CA GLY A 43 -3.93 -18.15 -0.50
C GLY A 43 -4.84 -16.96 -0.18
N GLY A 44 -4.32 -15.73 -0.21
CA GLY A 44 -5.08 -14.51 0.01
C GLY A 44 -5.74 -13.98 -1.28
N GLU A 45 -6.81 -13.19 -1.14
CA GLU A 45 -7.51 -12.58 -2.28
C GLU A 45 -6.63 -11.64 -3.12
N GLY A 46 -5.56 -11.12 -2.55
CA GLY A 46 -4.58 -10.24 -3.16
C GLY A 46 -3.32 -10.94 -3.69
N GLU A 47 -3.19 -12.27 -3.57
CA GLU A 47 -1.97 -13.02 -3.94
C GLU A 47 -1.52 -12.76 -5.39
N GLU A 48 -2.47 -12.73 -6.33
CA GLU A 48 -2.18 -12.49 -7.75
C GLU A 48 -2.23 -11.00 -8.16
N VAL A 49 -2.30 -10.08 -7.19
CA VAL A 49 -2.36 -8.63 -7.48
C VAL A 49 -0.97 -8.14 -7.83
N GLY A 50 -0.66 -8.17 -9.13
CA GLY A 50 0.51 -7.49 -9.65
C GLY A 50 0.30 -5.98 -9.74
N ILE A 51 1.31 -5.19 -9.34
CA ILE A 51 1.35 -3.74 -9.58
C ILE A 51 1.37 -3.47 -11.10
N THR A 52 2.00 -4.35 -11.87
CA THR A 52 1.95 -4.40 -13.33
C THR A 52 0.96 -5.49 -13.75
N GLY A 53 -0.22 -5.06 -14.22
CA GLY A 53 -1.38 -5.92 -14.47
C GLY A 53 -1.13 -7.22 -15.25
N GLY A 54 -1.96 -8.22 -14.96
CA GLY A 54 -1.91 -9.52 -15.64
C GLY A 54 -3.17 -10.38 -15.52
N ARG A 55 -3.96 -10.27 -14.43
CA ARG A 55 -5.17 -11.09 -14.27
C ARG A 55 -6.36 -10.34 -13.65
N GLU A 56 -6.12 -9.43 -12.70
CA GLU A 56 -7.12 -8.49 -12.18
C GLU A 56 -6.40 -7.30 -11.52
N ILE A 57 -6.71 -6.05 -11.90
CA ILE A 57 -6.07 -4.86 -11.31
C ILE A 57 -6.92 -4.42 -10.11
N LYS A 58 -6.44 -4.69 -8.88
CA LYS A 58 -7.13 -4.27 -7.64
C LYS A 58 -6.67 -2.91 -7.12
N MET A 59 -5.54 -2.40 -7.63
CA MET A 59 -4.96 -1.10 -7.27
C MET A 59 -3.98 -0.61 -8.35
N MET A 60 -3.80 0.71 -8.46
CA MET A 60 -2.88 1.35 -9.43
C MET A 60 -2.06 2.48 -8.78
N PRO A 61 -1.25 2.19 -7.74
CA PRO A 61 -0.54 3.23 -6.98
C PRO A 61 0.50 4.00 -7.83
N PHE A 62 1.00 3.37 -8.89
CA PHE A 62 2.02 3.91 -9.79
C PHE A 62 1.54 3.99 -11.25
N GLY A 63 0.23 3.93 -11.49
CA GLY A 63 -0.33 3.84 -12.83
C GLY A 63 -0.17 2.47 -13.47
N VAL A 64 -0.62 2.34 -14.72
CA VAL A 64 -0.59 1.09 -15.49
C VAL A 64 -0.40 1.36 -16.98
N GLY A 65 0.09 0.36 -17.72
CA GLY A 65 0.22 0.45 -19.17
C GLY A 65 1.23 1.52 -19.61
N ARG A 66 0.84 2.37 -20.56
CA ARG A 66 1.73 3.41 -21.14
C ARG A 66 2.00 4.59 -20.20
N SER A 67 1.22 4.72 -19.13
CA SER A 67 1.36 5.79 -18.13
C SER A 67 1.83 5.24 -16.78
N ILE A 68 2.52 4.10 -16.78
CA ILE A 68 3.15 3.56 -15.58
C ILE A 68 4.32 4.45 -15.17
N CYS A 69 4.51 4.66 -13.87
CA CYS A 69 5.68 5.32 -13.32
C CYS A 69 6.94 4.57 -13.81
N PRO A 70 7.88 5.25 -14.48
CA PRO A 70 9.11 4.60 -14.96
C PRO A 70 9.95 4.07 -13.79
N ASP A 71 9.83 4.69 -12.62
CA ASP A 71 10.60 4.37 -11.42
C ASP A 71 9.87 3.42 -10.47
N LEU A 72 8.82 2.70 -10.92
CA LEU A 72 8.07 1.75 -10.09
C LEU A 72 8.99 0.80 -9.30
N ASN A 73 9.93 0.16 -9.99
CA ASN A 73 10.83 -0.82 -9.36
C ASN A 73 11.78 -0.17 -8.35
N LEU A 74 12.26 1.04 -8.66
CA LEU A 74 13.14 1.79 -7.75
C LEU A 74 12.38 2.25 -6.51
N ALA A 75 11.13 2.71 -6.67
CA ALA A 75 10.27 3.11 -5.57
C ALA A 75 9.97 1.92 -4.64
N MET A 76 9.61 0.76 -5.19
CA MET A 76 9.38 -0.46 -4.39
C MET A 76 10.64 -0.90 -3.64
N LEU A 77 11.80 -0.92 -4.31
CA LEU A 77 13.07 -1.25 -3.67
C LEU A 77 13.41 -0.29 -2.53
N HIS A 78 13.20 1.01 -2.72
CA HIS A 78 13.41 1.99 -1.66
C HIS A 78 12.44 1.80 -0.50
N LEU A 79 11.15 1.58 -0.77
CA LEU A 79 10.15 1.34 0.28
C LEU A 79 10.51 0.10 1.11
N GLU A 80 10.85 -1.01 0.46
CA GLU A 80 11.31 -2.21 1.14
C GLU A 80 12.57 -1.95 1.97
N PHE A 81 13.58 -1.29 1.39
CA PHE A 81 14.83 -1.02 2.07
C PHE A 81 14.63 -0.13 3.31
N PHE A 82 13.90 0.98 3.17
CA PHE A 82 13.67 1.89 4.29
C PHE A 82 12.85 1.25 5.38
N VAL A 83 11.70 0.64 5.05
CA VAL A 83 10.82 0.04 6.05
C VAL A 83 11.51 -1.15 6.74
N ALA A 84 12.24 -1.99 5.99
CA ALA A 84 13.02 -3.08 6.58
C ALA A 84 14.06 -2.58 7.57
N ASN A 85 14.84 -1.56 7.19
CA ASN A 85 15.88 -1.03 8.07
C ASN A 85 15.31 -0.35 9.31
N LEU A 86 14.22 0.39 9.15
CA LEU A 86 13.58 1.04 10.28
C LEU A 86 12.98 0.02 11.25
N LEU A 87 12.22 -0.97 10.78
CA LEU A 87 11.68 -2.07 11.60
C LEU A 87 12.77 -2.91 12.27
N ARG A 88 13.94 -3.04 11.63
CA ARG A 88 15.08 -3.78 12.18
C ARG A 88 15.75 -3.02 13.33
N GLN A 89 15.74 -1.68 13.31
CA GLN A 89 16.50 -0.86 14.27
C GLN A 89 15.62 -0.25 15.36
N PHE A 90 14.33 -0.11 15.13
CA PHE A 90 13.41 0.58 16.04
C PHE A 90 12.18 -0.28 16.34
N GLU A 91 11.78 -0.26 17.60
CA GLU A 91 10.46 -0.74 18.04
C GLU A 91 9.58 0.49 18.27
N TRP A 92 8.60 0.72 17.39
CA TRP A 92 7.69 1.85 17.54
C TRP A 92 6.50 1.49 18.43
N LYS A 93 6.22 2.38 19.39
CA LYS A 93 5.06 2.29 20.28
C LYS A 93 4.40 3.66 20.33
N PRO A 94 3.07 3.73 20.42
CA PRO A 94 2.39 4.99 20.71
C PRO A 94 2.78 5.45 22.13
N VAL A 95 2.66 6.75 22.37
CA VAL A 95 2.75 7.31 23.72
C VAL A 95 1.48 6.86 24.47
N GLU A 96 1.61 6.34 25.68
CA GLU A 96 0.50 5.69 26.43
C GLU A 96 -0.74 6.59 26.63
N TRP A 97 -0.56 7.90 26.58
CA TRP A 97 -1.58 8.89 26.94
C TRP A 97 -2.09 9.70 25.75
N GLU A 98 -1.67 9.35 24.53
CA GLU A 98 -2.00 10.08 23.32
C GLU A 98 -2.50 9.11 22.25
N GLU A 99 -3.72 9.33 21.78
CA GLU A 99 -4.24 8.59 20.63
C GLU A 99 -3.54 9.10 19.36
N VAL A 100 -2.99 8.17 18.59
CA VAL A 100 -2.41 8.49 17.29
C VAL A 100 -3.55 8.64 16.29
N ASP A 101 -3.78 9.86 15.82
CA ASP A 101 -4.71 10.10 14.71
C ASP A 101 -4.11 9.56 13.41
N ILE A 102 -4.82 8.60 12.79
CA ILE A 102 -4.43 7.94 11.54
C ILE A 102 -5.34 8.41 10.37
N SER A 103 -6.14 9.45 10.58
CA SER A 103 -7.02 9.99 9.54
C SER A 103 -6.22 10.72 8.44
N GLU A 104 -6.68 10.60 7.19
CA GLU A 104 -6.05 11.31 6.07
C GLU A 104 -6.30 12.82 6.17
N THR A 105 -5.23 13.62 6.06
CA THR A 105 -5.35 15.06 5.89
C THR A 105 -5.56 15.38 4.41
N LYS A 106 -6.73 15.93 4.07
CA LYS A 106 -7.01 16.36 2.69
C LYS A 106 -6.25 17.67 2.40
N PRO A 107 -5.42 17.74 1.35
CA PRO A 107 -4.78 18.99 0.96
C PRO A 107 -5.82 19.92 0.28
N GLY A 108 -6.10 21.08 0.88
CA GLY A 108 -6.88 22.17 0.27
C GLY A 108 -8.16 22.56 1.01
N GLY A 109 -8.02 23.18 2.18
CA GLY A 109 -9.08 24.00 2.78
C GLY A 109 -9.26 25.32 2.04
#